data_AF-U5WQZ8-F1
#
_entry.id   AF-U5WQZ8-F1
#
_cell.length_a   1.000
_cell.length_b   1.000
_cell.length_c   1.000
_cell.angle_alpha   90.00
_cell.angle_beta   90.00
_cell.angle_gamma   90.00
#
_symmetry.space_group_name_H-M   'P 1'
#
loop_
_entity.id
_entity.type
_entity.pdbx_description
1 polymer ?
#
loop_
_entity_poly.entity_id
_entity_poly.type
_entity_poly.pdbx_seq_one_letter_code
_entity_poly.pdbx_strand_id
1 'polypeptide(L)'
;MAEPFRVDPAALADAVERMAEFGRHAESMLAEIEALVTRLHVTWTGEGAAAHAEAHRHWALGEAMMRQALAQLKAAGHSAKANYTGAMSTNFTMWS
;
A
#
# COMPACT_ATOMS: atom_id res chain seq x y z
N MET A 1 -1.72 32.39 9.99
CA MET A 1 -0.95 31.97 8.81
C MET A 1 -0.90 30.45 8.86
N ALA A 2 -1.37 29.76 7.82
CA ALA A 2 -1.25 28.31 7.76
C ALA A 2 0.23 27.96 7.57
N GLU A 3 0.81 27.17 8.47
CA GLU A 3 2.15 26.63 8.27
C GLU A 3 2.20 25.88 6.93
N PRO A 4 3.21 26.12 6.08
CA PRO A 4 3.33 25.40 4.83
C PRO A 4 3.50 23.93 5.15
N PHE A 5 2.53 23.12 4.70
CA PHE A 5 2.54 21.66 4.81
C PHE A 5 3.83 21.15 4.15
N ARG A 6 4.88 20.91 4.95
CA ARG A 6 6.14 20.33 4.50
C ARG A 6 6.04 18.82 4.69
N VAL A 7 5.75 18.12 3.61
CA VAL A 7 5.91 16.66 3.57
C VAL A 7 7.39 16.36 3.48
N ASP A 8 7.95 15.69 4.48
CA ASP A 8 9.29 15.11 4.41
C ASP A 8 9.28 13.93 3.43
N PRO A 9 9.97 14.01 2.28
CA PRO A 9 9.97 12.94 1.29
C PRO A 9 10.58 11.63 1.82
N ALA A 10 11.50 11.69 2.79
CA ALA A 10 12.10 10.51 3.40
C ALA A 10 11.09 9.81 4.33
N ALA A 11 10.40 10.59 5.18
CA ALA A 11 9.35 10.05 6.05
C ALA A 11 8.17 9.45 5.24
N LEU A 12 7.80 10.10 4.13
CA LEU A 12 6.78 9.55 3.21
C LEU A 12 7.24 8.23 2.59
N ALA A 13 8.50 8.14 2.16
CA ALA A 13 9.03 6.91 1.57
C ALA A 13 9.04 5.74 2.58
N ASP A 14 9.48 5.98 3.82
CA ASP A 14 9.48 5.00 4.91
C ASP A 14 8.05 4.54 5.26
N ALA A 15 7.09 5.48 5.37
CA ALA A 15 5.69 5.15 5.60
C ALA A 15 5.10 4.25 4.48
N VAL A 16 5.39 4.58 3.21
CA VAL A 16 4.95 3.77 2.06
C VAL A 16 5.57 2.38 2.09
N GLU A 17 6.85 2.25 2.46
CA GLU A 17 7.53 0.96 2.55
C GLU A 17 6.92 0.07 3.64
N ARG A 18 6.68 0.61 4.84
CA ARG A 18 6.03 -0.11 5.94
C ARG A 18 4.62 -0.58 5.59
N MET A 19 3.85 0.28 4.92
CA MET A 19 2.50 -0.11 4.47
C MET A 19 2.54 -1.19 3.38
N ALA A 20 3.55 -1.18 2.51
CA ALA A 20 3.75 -2.22 1.51
C ALA A 20 4.16 -3.57 2.15
N GLU A 21 4.99 -3.54 3.20
CA GLU A 21 5.31 -4.72 4.01
C GLU A 21 4.08 -5.31 4.68
N PHE A 22 3.28 -4.46 5.32
CA PHE A 22 2.02 -4.87 5.93
C PHE A 22 1.07 -5.51 4.91
N GLY A 23 0.95 -4.92 3.71
CA GLY A 23 0.16 -5.50 2.61
C GLY A 23 0.61 -6.90 2.23
N ARG A 24 1.92 -7.11 2.01
CA ARG A 24 2.49 -8.45 1.72
C ARG A 24 2.23 -9.45 2.85
N HIS A 25 2.27 -9.02 4.10
CA HIS A 25 1.98 -9.89 5.24
C HIS A 25 0.51 -10.32 5.25
N ALA A 26 -0.42 -9.39 5.02
CA ALA A 26 -1.84 -9.70 4.93
C ALA A 26 -2.16 -10.65 3.76
N GLU A 27 -1.54 -10.43 2.60
CA GLU A 27 -1.62 -11.32 1.42
C GLU A 27 -1.21 -12.77 1.77
N SER A 28 -0.07 -12.92 2.45
CA SER A 28 0.42 -14.23 2.87
C SER A 28 -0.55 -14.94 3.81
N MET A 29 -1.09 -14.24 4.81
CA MET A 29 -2.06 -14.83 5.75
C MET A 29 -3.34 -15.28 5.05
N LEU A 30 -3.85 -14.49 4.10
CA LEU A 30 -5.05 -14.85 3.33
C LEU A 30 -4.81 -16.09 2.46
N ALA A 31 -3.66 -16.18 1.80
CA ALA A 31 -3.28 -17.33 1.00
C ALA A 31 -3.12 -18.61 1.85
N GLU A 32 -2.57 -18.49 3.06
CA GLU A 32 -2.49 -19.60 4.01
C GLU A 32 -3.87 -20.10 4.44
N ILE A 33 -4.81 -19.18 4.74
CA ILE A 33 -6.19 -19.54 5.07
C ILE A 33 -6.84 -20.28 3.90
N GLU A 34 -6.68 -19.80 2.67
CA GLU A 34 -7.23 -20.42 1.47
C GLU A 34 -6.69 -21.84 1.24
N ALA A 35 -5.37 -22.01 1.43
CA ALA A 35 -4.71 -23.30 1.31
C ALA A 35 -5.20 -24.30 2.37
N LEU A 36 -5.41 -23.84 3.61
CA LEU A 36 -5.97 -24.67 4.69
C LEU A 36 -7.39 -25.13 4.37
N VAL A 37 -8.25 -24.21 3.92
CA VAL A 37 -9.63 -24.51 3.51
C VAL A 37 -9.65 -25.52 2.37
N THR A 38 -8.81 -25.33 1.34
CA THR A 38 -8.71 -26.24 0.19
C THR A 38 -8.18 -27.63 0.60
N ARG A 39 -7.16 -27.67 1.45
CA ARG A 39 -6.52 -28.92 1.88
C ARG A 39 -7.44 -29.79 2.73
N LEU A 40 -8.29 -29.18 3.54
CA LEU A 40 -9.17 -29.90 4.46
C LEU A 40 -10.22 -30.79 3.75
N HIS A 41 -10.40 -30.68 2.42
CA HIS A 41 -11.35 -31.48 1.63
C HIS A 41 -12.78 -31.47 2.18
N VAL A 42 -13.07 -30.53 3.10
CA VAL A 42 -14.39 -30.40 3.68
C VAL A 42 -15.24 -29.87 2.54
N THR A 43 -16.28 -30.62 2.21
CA THR A 43 -17.53 -30.10 1.63
C THR A 43 -18.05 -29.02 2.58
N TRP A 44 -17.32 -27.90 2.67
CA TRP A 44 -17.66 -26.78 3.50
C TRP A 44 -18.67 -26.01 2.67
N THR A 45 -19.91 -26.43 2.85
CA THR A 45 -21.09 -25.89 2.18
C THR A 45 -22.02 -25.30 3.22
N GLY A 46 -22.89 -24.40 2.81
CA GLY A 46 -23.80 -23.70 3.72
C GLY A 46 -23.31 -22.29 4.07
N GLU A 47 -23.99 -21.63 5.01
CA GLU A 47 -23.83 -20.19 5.27
C GLU A 47 -22.41 -19.79 5.69
N GLY A 48 -21.72 -20.62 6.48
CA GLY A 48 -20.34 -20.34 6.90
C GLY A 48 -19.34 -20.28 5.74
N ALA A 49 -19.51 -21.15 4.73
CA ALA A 49 -18.69 -21.15 3.54
C ALA A 49 -18.97 -19.94 2.64
N ALA A 50 -20.25 -19.57 2.51
CA ALA A 50 -20.66 -18.36 1.79
C ALA A 50 -20.10 -17.09 2.46
N ALA A 51 -20.17 -17.00 3.79
CA ALA A 51 -19.61 -15.89 4.55
C ALA A 51 -18.08 -15.81 4.41
N HIS A 52 -17.38 -16.95 4.41
CA HIS A 52 -15.95 -16.99 4.14
C HIS A 52 -15.60 -16.50 2.73
N ALA A 53 -16.31 -16.98 1.71
CA ALA A 53 -16.09 -16.56 0.32
C ALA A 53 -16.40 -15.07 0.10
N GLU A 54 -17.40 -14.52 0.78
CA GLU A 54 -17.68 -13.08 0.79
C GLU A 54 -16.57 -12.29 1.48
N ALA A 55 -16.13 -12.73 2.67
CA ALA A 55 -15.03 -12.11 3.37
C ALA A 55 -13.77 -12.13 2.50
N HIS A 56 -13.41 -13.28 1.93
CA HIS A 56 -12.24 -13.41 1.06
C HIS A 56 -12.31 -12.43 -0.13
N ARG A 57 -13.46 -12.29 -0.79
CA ARG A 57 -13.65 -11.30 -1.87
C ARG A 57 -13.46 -9.87 -1.40
N HIS A 58 -13.99 -9.49 -0.23
CA HIS A 58 -13.77 -8.18 0.35
C HIS A 58 -12.30 -7.91 0.67
N TRP A 59 -11.61 -8.90 1.22
CA TRP A 59 -10.18 -8.81 1.54
C TRP A 59 -9.34 -8.67 0.27
N ALA A 60 -9.58 -9.49 -0.76
CA ALA A 60 -8.88 -9.39 -2.04
C ALA A 60 -9.10 -8.03 -2.74
N LEU A 61 -10.32 -7.50 -2.69
CA LEU A 61 -10.63 -6.17 -3.20
C LEU A 61 -9.89 -5.07 -2.40
N GLY A 62 -9.94 -5.14 -1.07
CA GLY A 62 -9.29 -4.18 -0.20
C GLY A 62 -7.77 -4.17 -0.36
N GLU A 63 -7.16 -5.35 -0.53
CA GLU A 63 -5.74 -5.53 -0.80
C GLU A 63 -5.34 -4.89 -2.14
N ALA A 64 -6.11 -5.14 -3.21
CA ALA A 64 -5.88 -4.51 -4.51
C ALA A 64 -5.97 -2.97 -4.43
N MET A 65 -6.96 -2.45 -3.70
CA MET A 65 -7.10 -1.01 -3.45
C MET A 65 -5.90 -0.44 -2.69
N MET A 66 -5.43 -1.14 -1.65
CA MET A 66 -4.25 -0.75 -0.87
C MET A 66 -2.98 -0.71 -1.74
N ARG A 67 -2.74 -1.74 -2.56
CA ARG A 67 -1.60 -1.79 -3.48
C ARG A 67 -1.64 -0.62 -4.47
N GLN A 68 -2.81 -0.34 -5.04
CA GLN A 68 -2.98 0.79 -5.97
C GLN A 68 -2.72 2.13 -5.28
N ALA A 69 -3.27 2.35 -4.09
CA ALA A 69 -3.07 3.58 -3.33
C ALA A 69 -1.59 3.79 -2.96
N LEU A 70 -0.89 2.72 -2.55
CA LEU A 70 0.54 2.78 -2.26
C LEU A 70 1.39 3.09 -3.50
N ALA A 71 1.05 2.52 -4.65
CA ALA A 71 1.72 2.85 -5.91
C ALA A 71 1.56 4.34 -6.25
N GLN A 72 0.37 4.89 -6.07
CA GLN A 72 0.10 6.32 -6.29
C GLN A 72 0.86 7.22 -5.30
N LEU A 73 0.89 6.85 -4.01
CA LEU A 73 1.66 7.57 -2.98
C LEU A 73 3.15 7.56 -3.28
N LYS A 74 3.71 6.41 -3.72
CA LYS A 74 5.12 6.30 -4.12
C LYS A 74 5.43 7.21 -5.31
N ALA A 75 4.57 7.23 -6.32
CA ALA A 75 4.73 8.10 -7.48
C ALA A 75 4.69 9.59 -7.08
N ALA A 76 3.70 9.99 -6.26
CA ALA A 76 3.57 11.36 -5.77
C ALA A 76 4.79 11.77 -4.93
N GLY A 77 5.30 10.89 -4.06
CA GLY A 77 6.51 11.14 -3.27
C GLY A 77 7.77 11.31 -4.12
N HIS A 78 7.94 10.48 -5.16
CA HIS A 78 9.03 10.63 -6.12
C HIS A 78 8.95 11.96 -6.88
N SER A 79 7.77 12.34 -7.38
CA SER A 79 7.55 13.63 -8.05
C SER A 79 7.82 14.80 -7.13
N ALA A 80 7.35 14.76 -5.88
CA ALA A 80 7.62 15.80 -4.89
C ALA A 80 9.12 15.95 -4.63
N LYS A 81 9.83 14.85 -4.38
CA LYS A 81 11.29 14.85 -4.18
C LYS A 81 12.02 15.45 -5.39
N ALA A 82 11.70 15.02 -6.61
CA ALA A 82 12.32 15.52 -7.83
C ALA A 82 12.10 17.03 -8.01
N ASN A 83 10.88 17.52 -7.77
CA ASN A 83 10.55 18.94 -7.86
C ASN A 83 11.32 19.77 -6.83
N TYR A 84 11.41 19.30 -5.58
CA TYR A 84 12.18 19.99 -4.54
C TYR A 84 13.68 20.01 -4.84
N THR A 85 14.27 18.89 -5.25
CA THR A 85 15.70 18.82 -5.61
C THR A 85 16.02 19.68 -6.83
N GLY A 86 15.16 19.69 -7.86
CA GLY A 86 15.33 20.50 -9.06
C GLY A 86 15.26 22.00 -8.77
N ALA A 87 14.30 22.43 -7.95
CA ALA A 87 14.19 23.83 -7.52
C ALA A 87 15.41 24.26 -6.67
N MET A 88 15.93 23.38 -5.81
CA MET A 88 17.11 23.66 -5.00
C MET A 88 18.36 23.77 -5.87
N SER A 89 18.58 22.85 -6.82
CA SER A 89 19.70 22.88 -7.76
C SER A 89 19.67 24.12 -8.63
N THR A 90 18.49 24.48 -9.16
CA THR A 90 18.32 25.68 -10.01
C THR A 90 18.67 26.95 -9.25
N ASN A 91 18.21 27.06 -7.99
CA ASN A 91 18.58 28.18 -7.11
C ASN A 91 20.09 28.18 -6.83
N PHE A 92 20.74 27.04 -6.58
CA PHE A 92 22.19 27.03 -6.39
C PHE A 92 22.95 27.53 -7.63
N THR A 93 22.57 27.11 -8.83
CA THR A 93 23.19 27.61 -10.09
C THR A 93 22.90 29.07 -10.41
N MET A 94 21.81 29.64 -9.91
CA MET A 94 21.49 31.06 -10.13
C MET A 94 22.29 32.00 -9.21
N TRP A 95 22.81 31.47 -8.10
CA TRP A 95 23.47 32.25 -7.04
C TRP A 95 24.95 31.85 -6.84
N SER A 96 25.50 31.03 -7.74
CA SER A 96 26.93 30.74 -7.90
C SER A 96 27.50 31.51 -9.09
#